data_AF-A0A4Y2I1A5-F1
#
_entry.id   AF-A0A4Y2I1A5-F1
#
_cell.length_a   1.000
_cell.length_b   1.000
_cell.length_c   1.000
_cell.angle_alpha   90.00
_cell.angle_beta   90.00
_cell.angle_gamma   90.00
#
_symmetry.space_group_name_H-M   'P 1'
#
loop_
_entity.id
_entity.type
_entity.pdbx_description
1 polymer ?
#
loop_
_entity_poly.entity_id
_entity_poly.type
_entity_poly.pdbx_seq_one_letter_code
_entity_poly.pdbx_strand_id
1 'polypeptide(L)'
;MYRQIRIHSEDADFQRIIWRTDTNHPLSTYRLLTVTYGTSCAPYLAIRTLHQLAADEMSTSLEACKIIREHFYVDDLLIGANSVSHAKVLVSEINRVLQSGGFTLKKWASNIVDVLDSIPAESKLQKKMK
;
A
#
# COMPACT_ATOMS: atom_id res chain seq x y z
N MET A 1 -0.31 -2.92 -1.40
CA MET A 1 0.57 -2.04 -2.18
C MET A 1 0.77 -2.51 -3.62
N TYR A 2 1.70 -3.41 -3.96
CA TYR A 2 2.06 -3.73 -5.35
C TYR A 2 0.90 -4.08 -6.30
N ARG A 3 0.00 -4.97 -5.86
CA ARG A 3 -1.19 -5.38 -6.65
C ARG A 3 -2.25 -4.28 -6.84
N GLN A 4 -2.08 -3.12 -6.22
CA GLN A 4 -2.96 -1.94 -6.40
C GLN A 4 -2.43 -1.04 -7.52
N ILE A 5 -1.28 -1.36 -8.12
CA ILE A 5 -0.62 -0.55 -9.15
C ILE A 5 -0.69 -1.31 -10.47
N ARG A 6 -1.42 -0.77 -11.43
CA ARG A 6 -1.48 -1.33 -12.79
C ARG A 6 -0.18 -1.06 -13.52
N ILE A 7 0.27 -2.05 -14.28
CA ILE A 7 1.39 -1.86 -15.21
C ILE A 7 0.89 -1.26 -16.51
N HIS A 8 1.80 -0.64 -17.25
CA HIS A 8 1.50 -0.15 -18.58
C HIS A 8 1.09 -1.32 -19.49
N SER A 9 0.11 -1.11 -20.37
CA SER A 9 -0.44 -2.19 -21.19
C SER A 9 0.59 -2.85 -22.10
N GLU A 10 1.56 -2.07 -22.58
CA GLU A 10 2.68 -2.56 -23.41
C GLU A 10 3.68 -3.41 -22.61
N ASP A 11 3.81 -3.16 -21.30
CA ASP A 11 4.71 -3.92 -20.44
C ASP A 11 4.09 -5.24 -19.94
N ALA A 12 2.77 -5.39 -20.04
CA ALA A 12 2.05 -6.54 -19.52
C ALA A 12 2.42 -7.85 -20.22
N ASP A 13 2.89 -7.77 -21.46
CA ASP A 13 3.35 -8.93 -22.21
C ASP A 13 4.65 -9.53 -21.65
N PHE A 14 5.47 -8.74 -20.96
CA PHE A 14 6.70 -9.19 -20.30
C PHE A 14 6.45 -9.84 -18.93
N GLN A 15 5.21 -9.77 -18.41
CA GLN A 15 4.81 -10.42 -17.15
C GLN A 15 3.97 -11.68 -17.38
N ARG A 16 4.19 -12.38 -18.50
CA ARG A 16 3.47 -13.62 -18.80
C ARG A 16 3.92 -14.76 -17.88
N ILE A 17 2.94 -15.53 -17.42
CA ILE A 17 3.16 -16.79 -16.71
C ILE A 17 2.44 -17.91 -17.44
N ILE A 18 2.98 -19.11 -17.31
CA ILE A 18 2.33 -20.34 -17.73
C ILE A 18 1.80 -21.04 -16.48
N TRP A 19 0.56 -21.48 -16.51
CA TRP A 19 -0.07 -22.16 -15.39
C TRP A 19 -0.93 -23.33 -15.86
N ARG A 20 -0.92 -24.40 -15.07
CA ARG A 20 -1.86 -25.53 -15.16
C ARG A 20 -2.12 -26.06 -13.74
N THR A 21 -3.32 -26.56 -13.51
CA THR A 21 -3.72 -27.10 -12.19
C THR A 21 -3.04 -28.43 -11.90
N ASP A 22 -2.93 -29.30 -12.91
CA ASP A 22 -2.24 -30.58 -12.85
C ASP A 22 -1.74 -30.99 -14.25
N THR A 23 -1.02 -32.12 -14.35
CA THR A 23 -0.40 -32.59 -15.59
C THR A 23 -1.38 -32.99 -16.69
N ASN A 24 -2.64 -33.26 -16.35
CA ASN A 24 -3.67 -33.68 -17.30
C ASN A 24 -4.38 -32.49 -17.97
N HIS A 25 -4.21 -31.28 -17.42
CA HIS A 25 -4.78 -30.06 -17.99
C HIS A 25 -3.80 -29.38 -18.96
N PRO A 26 -4.31 -28.77 -20.06
CA PRO A 26 -3.47 -28.00 -20.97
C PRO A 26 -2.84 -26.80 -20.26
N LEU A 27 -1.67 -26.38 -20.75
CA LEU A 27 -1.00 -25.18 -20.25
C LEU A 27 -1.79 -23.93 -20.68
N SER A 28 -2.12 -23.09 -19.71
CA SER A 28 -2.72 -21.78 -19.93
C SER A 28 -1.67 -20.68 -19.78
N THR A 29 -1.79 -19.62 -20.58
CA THR A 29 -0.93 -18.43 -20.48
C THR A 29 -1.73 -17.28 -19.88
N TYR A 30 -1.17 -16.63 -18.87
CA TYR A 30 -1.77 -15.47 -18.21
C TYR A 30 -0.81 -14.28 -18.27
N ARG A 31 -1.37 -13.07 -18.23
CA ARG A 31 -0.63 -11.82 -18.05
C ARG A 31 -0.95 -11.26 -16.68
N LEU A 32 0.06 -11.00 -15.89
CA LEU A 32 -0.11 -10.26 -14.64
C LEU A 32 -0.25 -8.77 -14.99
N LEU A 33 -1.32 -8.12 -14.53
CA LEU A 33 -1.67 -6.75 -14.94
C LEU A 33 -1.24 -5.68 -13.93
N THR A 34 -0.58 -6.10 -12.86
CA THR A 34 -0.19 -5.23 -11.74
C THR A 34 1.26 -5.46 -11.41
N VAL A 35 1.89 -4.48 -10.75
CA VAL A 35 3.26 -4.64 -10.28
C VAL A 35 3.37 -5.94 -9.48
N THR A 36 4.30 -6.79 -9.91
CA THR A 36 4.47 -8.15 -9.42
C THR A 36 5.74 -8.28 -8.59
N TYR A 37 5.61 -8.96 -7.46
CA TYR A 37 6.72 -9.29 -6.56
C TYR A 37 7.80 -10.09 -7.29
N GLY A 38 9.06 -9.92 -6.87
CA GLY A 38 10.19 -10.67 -7.43
C GLY A 38 10.81 -10.06 -8.69
N THR A 39 10.22 -9.01 -9.26
CA THR A 39 10.90 -8.18 -10.26
C THR A 39 11.79 -7.16 -9.58
N SER A 40 12.98 -6.91 -10.13
CA SER A 40 13.97 -5.97 -9.55
C SER A 40 13.43 -4.54 -9.45
N CYS A 41 12.55 -4.14 -10.36
CA CYS A 41 11.97 -2.80 -10.42
C CYS A 41 10.72 -2.61 -9.52
N ALA A 42 10.11 -3.68 -9.01
CA ALA A 42 8.85 -3.57 -8.26
C ALA A 42 8.91 -2.61 -7.05
N PRO A 43 9.93 -2.65 -6.18
CA PRO A 43 10.01 -1.74 -5.03
C PRO A 43 10.06 -0.27 -5.48
N TYR A 44 10.87 0.02 -6.50
CA TYR A 44 10.98 1.37 -7.07
C TYR A 44 9.65 1.86 -7.64
N LEU A 45 8.98 1.05 -8.46
CA LEU A 45 7.69 1.41 -9.07
C LEU A 45 6.63 1.68 -7.99
N ALA A 46 6.63 0.88 -6.93
CA ALA A 46 5.66 1.02 -5.85
C ALA A 46 5.88 2.31 -5.04
N ILE A 47 7.11 2.60 -4.63
CA ILE A 47 7.47 3.84 -3.92
C ILE A 47 7.23 5.06 -4.81
N ARG A 48 7.64 5.01 -6.09
CA ARG A 48 7.46 6.13 -7.02
C ARG A 48 5.97 6.46 -7.24
N THR A 49 5.11 5.45 -7.24
CA THR A 49 3.65 5.65 -7.32
C THR A 49 3.12 6.38 -6.09
N LEU A 50 3.55 6.01 -4.88
CA LEU A 50 3.18 6.74 -3.66
C LEU A 50 3.69 8.19 -3.67
N HIS A 51 4.91 8.42 -4.17
CA HIS A 51 5.45 9.78 -4.31
C HIS A 51 4.63 10.62 -5.28
N GLN A 52 4.18 10.02 -6.39
CA GLN A 52 3.32 10.72 -7.35
C GLN A 52 1.96 11.06 -6.71
N LEU A 53 1.34 10.09 -6.03
CA LEU A 53 0.09 10.31 -5.32
C LEU A 53 0.21 11.45 -4.29
N ALA A 54 1.27 11.47 -3.50
CA ALA A 54 1.52 12.53 -2.53
C ALA A 54 1.73 13.91 -3.20
N ALA A 55 2.33 13.95 -4.39
CA ALA A 55 2.48 15.20 -5.16
C ALA A 55 1.13 15.69 -5.70
N ASP A 56 0.30 14.78 -6.21
CA ASP A 56 -1.01 15.09 -6.76
C ASP A 56 -2.01 15.55 -5.68
N GLU A 57 -1.85 15.04 -4.45
CA GLU A 57 -2.74 15.30 -3.31
C GLU A 57 -2.20 16.36 -2.33
N MET A 58 -1.18 17.14 -2.70
CA MET A 58 -0.57 18.11 -1.77
C MET A 58 -1.56 19.13 -1.19
N SER A 59 -2.63 19.47 -1.92
CA SER A 59 -3.70 20.36 -1.44
C SER A 59 -4.58 19.75 -0.35
N THR A 60 -4.56 18.42 -0.21
CA THR A 60 -5.43 17.64 0.66
C THR A 60 -4.93 17.68 2.11
N SER A 61 -3.65 17.38 2.33
CA SER A 61 -2.92 17.62 3.59
C SER A 61 -1.42 17.60 3.31
N LEU A 62 -0.75 18.72 3.60
CA LEU A 62 0.69 18.86 3.38
C LEU A 62 1.49 17.88 4.26
N GLU A 63 1.08 17.71 5.51
CA GLU A 63 1.78 16.86 6.47
C GLU A 63 1.62 15.37 6.10
N ALA A 64 0.41 14.93 5.78
CA ALA A 64 0.17 13.55 5.35
C ALA A 64 0.92 13.22 4.05
N CYS A 65 0.94 14.13 3.06
CA CYS A 65 1.68 13.92 1.82
C CYS A 65 3.20 13.85 2.04
N LYS A 66 3.73 14.69 2.94
CA LYS A 66 5.15 14.62 3.33
C LYS A 66 5.49 13.28 3.95
N ILE A 67 4.66 12.80 4.87
CA ILE A 67 4.81 11.49 5.52
C ILE A 67 4.77 10.35 4.48
N ILE A 68 3.80 10.36 3.56
CA ILE A 68 3.69 9.33 2.51
C ILE A 68 4.94 9.28 1.64
N ARG A 69 5.59 10.43 1.42
CA ARG A 69 6.81 10.52 0.62
C ARG A 69 8.08 10.10 1.37
N GLU A 70 8.13 10.28 2.69
CA GLU A 70 9.38 10.17 3.44
C GLU A 70 9.43 8.99 4.43
N HIS A 71 8.28 8.47 4.86
CA HIS A 71 8.20 7.56 6.02
C HIS A 71 7.78 6.12 5.66
N PHE A 72 7.65 5.81 4.38
CA PHE A 72 7.48 4.41 3.94
C PHE A 72 8.83 3.72 3.85
N TYR A 73 8.94 2.55 4.49
CA TYR A 73 9.96 1.56 4.18
C TYR A 73 9.31 0.46 3.34
N VAL A 74 9.45 0.57 2.03
CA VAL A 74 8.78 -0.31 1.06
C VAL A 74 7.25 -0.30 1.27
N ASP A 75 6.67 -1.34 1.86
CA ASP A 75 5.24 -1.49 2.11
C ASP A 75 4.79 -1.14 3.54
N ASP A 76 5.74 -0.88 4.44
CA ASP A 76 5.47 -0.50 5.82
C ASP A 76 5.55 1.01 6.01
N LEU A 77 4.55 1.59 6.66
CA LEU A 77 4.53 2.99 7.08
C LEU A 77 4.82 3.07 8.57
N LEU A 78 5.83 3.87 8.96
CA LEU A 78 6.13 4.16 10.37
C LEU A 78 6.01 5.66 10.64
N ILE A 79 5.16 6.03 11.58
CA ILE A 79 4.90 7.44 11.94
C ILE A 79 4.81 7.62 13.45
N GLY A 80 4.99 8.86 13.89
CA GLY A 80 4.78 9.27 15.28
C GLY A 80 4.26 10.70 15.35
N ALA A 81 3.72 11.06 16.51
CA ALA A 81 3.25 12.42 16.81
C ALA A 81 3.48 12.73 18.29
N ASN A 82 3.48 14.02 18.64
CA ASN A 82 3.71 14.49 20.02
C ASN A 82 2.46 14.42 20.91
N SER A 83 1.29 14.09 20.33
CA SER A 83 0.05 13.92 21.08
C SER A 83 -0.86 12.87 20.42
N VAL A 84 -1.72 12.26 21.23
CA VAL A 84 -2.72 11.27 20.77
C VAL A 84 -3.69 11.90 19.78
N SER A 85 -4.12 13.14 20.03
CA SER A 85 -5.04 13.86 19.14
C SER A 85 -4.41 14.12 17.77
N HIS A 86 -3.15 14.57 17.72
CA HIS A 86 -2.45 14.77 16.45
C HIS A 86 -2.21 13.45 15.72
N ALA A 87 -1.84 12.38 16.42
CA ALA A 87 -1.72 11.04 15.82
C ALA A 87 -3.03 10.57 15.16
N LYS A 88 -4.19 10.77 15.82
CA LYS A 88 -5.50 10.43 15.25
C LYS A 88 -5.78 11.20 13.95
N VAL A 89 -5.48 12.50 13.94
CA VAL A 89 -5.64 13.35 12.74
C VAL A 89 -4.73 12.85 11.61
N LEU A 90 -3.45 12.64 11.89
CA LEU A 90 -2.49 12.15 10.90
C LEU A 90 -2.92 10.82 10.28
N VAL A 91 -3.30 9.85 11.10
CA VAL A 91 -3.78 8.55 10.63
C VAL A 91 -5.00 8.72 9.70
N SER A 92 -5.93 9.59 10.06
CA SER A 92 -7.11 9.88 9.24
C SER A 92 -6.73 10.53 7.90
N GLU A 93 -5.85 11.53 7.91
CA GLU A 93 -5.43 12.24 6.71
C GLU A 93 -4.60 11.36 5.76
N ILE A 94 -3.69 10.56 6.30
CA ILE A 94 -2.90 9.60 5.54
C ILE A 94 -3.80 8.58 4.87
N ASN A 95 -4.75 7.99 5.63
CA ASN A 95 -5.71 7.05 5.06
C ASN A 95 -6.53 7.71 3.94
N ARG A 96 -6.94 8.97 4.11
CA ARG A 96 -7.69 9.71 3.08
C ARG A 96 -6.88 9.89 1.80
N VAL A 97 -5.63 10.35 1.90
CA VAL A 97 -4.75 10.54 0.73
C VAL A 97 -4.45 9.21 0.05
N LEU A 98 -4.10 8.17 0.81
CA LEU A 98 -3.83 6.85 0.24
C LEU A 98 -5.06 6.26 -0.45
N GLN A 99 -6.25 6.46 0.14
CA GLN A 99 -7.50 5.95 -0.41
C GLN A 99 -7.90 6.64 -1.72
N SER A 100 -7.52 7.91 -1.95
CA SER A 100 -7.77 8.57 -3.24
C SER A 100 -6.96 7.91 -4.37
N GLY A 101 -5.77 7.39 -4.07
CA GLY A 101 -4.97 6.54 -4.96
C GLY A 101 -5.34 5.06 -4.95
N GLY A 102 -6.42 4.65 -4.25
CA GLY A 102 -6.86 3.26 -4.15
C GLY A 102 -5.98 2.37 -3.24
N PHE A 103 -5.10 2.96 -2.44
CA PHE A 103 -4.30 2.27 -1.43
C PHE A 103 -5.05 2.19 -0.11
N THR A 104 -4.94 1.05 0.58
CA THR A 104 -5.57 0.84 1.87
C THR A 104 -4.55 0.23 2.81
N LEU A 105 -4.19 0.96 3.87
CA LEU A 105 -3.31 0.46 4.91
C LEU A 105 -4.02 -0.58 5.77
N LYS A 106 -3.28 -1.58 6.22
CA LYS A 106 -3.75 -2.68 7.05
C LYS A 106 -2.76 -2.93 8.16
N LYS A 107 -3.20 -3.66 9.19
CA LYS A 107 -2.40 -4.04 10.35
C LYS A 107 -1.89 -2.83 11.15
N TRP A 108 -2.70 -1.78 11.29
CA TRP A 108 -2.40 -0.66 12.16
C TRP A 108 -2.11 -1.13 13.58
N ALA A 109 -1.00 -0.64 14.13
CA ALA A 109 -0.55 -0.90 15.49
C ALA A 109 0.00 0.40 16.09
N SER A 110 -0.12 0.52 17.41
CA SER A 110 0.30 1.70 18.16
C SER A 110 0.68 1.27 19.59
N ASN A 111 1.62 2.00 20.20
CA ASN A 111 1.92 1.87 21.62
C ASN A 111 0.85 2.53 22.52
N ILE A 112 -0.02 3.36 21.95
CA ILE A 112 -1.18 3.98 22.62
C ILE A 112 -2.46 3.49 21.94
N VAL A 113 -3.31 2.78 22.68
CA VAL A 113 -4.52 2.15 22.15
C VAL A 113 -5.52 3.16 21.61
N ASP A 114 -5.63 4.33 22.25
CA ASP A 114 -6.56 5.40 21.87
C ASP A 114 -6.37 5.80 20.42
N VAL A 115 -5.14 5.86 19.91
CA VAL A 115 -4.84 6.21 18.50
C VAL A 115 -5.58 5.29 17.52
N LEU A 116 -5.86 4.05 17.92
CA LEU A 116 -6.53 3.03 17.10
C LEU A 116 -8.06 3.08 17.19
N ASP A 117 -8.65 3.93 18.03
CA ASP A 117 -10.11 3.98 18.22
C ASP A 117 -10.86 4.25 16.91
N SER A 118 -10.30 5.14 16.07
CA SER A 118 -10.89 5.53 14.78
C SER A 118 -10.60 4.54 13.65
N ILE A 119 -9.80 3.50 13.89
CA ILE A 119 -9.44 2.50 12.87
C ILE A 119 -10.43 1.34 12.93
N PRO A 120 -10.99 0.87 11.79
CA PRO A 120 -11.83 -0.32 11.75
C PRO A 120 -11.07 -1.58 12.22
N ALA A 121 -11.77 -2.51 12.88
CA ALA A 121 -11.13 -3.70 13.50
C ALA A 121 -10.36 -4.56 12.48
N GLU A 122 -10.87 -4.68 11.25
CA GLU A 122 -10.27 -5.40 10.12
C GLU A 122 -8.99 -4.73 9.58
N SER A 123 -8.74 -3.48 9.95
CA SER A 123 -7.56 -2.71 9.56
C SER A 123 -6.52 -2.64 10.69
N LYS A 124 -6.85 -3.13 11.90
CA LYS A 124 -5.90 -3.25 13.03
C LYS A 124 -5.06 -4.52 12.93
N LEU A 125 -3.89 -4.51 13.55
CA LEU A 125 -3.07 -5.72 13.70
C LEU A 125 -3.79 -6.73 14.60
N GLN A 126 -4.28 -7.82 14.00
CA GLN A 126 -4.82 -8.94 14.77
C GLN A 126 -3.66 -9.68 15.45
N LYS A 127 -3.70 -9.77 16.79
CA LYS A 127 -2.82 -10.70 17.51
C LYS A 127 -3.24 -12.11 17.10
N LYS A 128 -2.39 -12.83 16.37
CA LYS A 128 -2.57 -14.26 16.19
C LYS A 128 -2.57 -14.89 17.58
N MET A 129 -3.70 -15.44 18.01
CA MET A 129 -3.71 -16.42 19.09
C MET A 129 -2.81 -17.56 18.63
N LYS A 130 -1.60 -17.62 19.18
CA LYS A 130 -0.76 -18.81 19.11
C LYS A 130 -1.25 -19.79 20.15
#